data_AF-A0A3M0WV11-F1
#
_entry.id   AF-A0A3M0WV11-F1
#
_cell.length_a   1.000
_cell.length_b   1.000
_cell.length_c   1.000
_cell.angle_alpha   90.00
_cell.angle_beta   90.00
_cell.angle_gamma   90.00
#
_symmetry.space_group_name_H-M   'P 1'
#
loop_
_entity.id
_entity.type
_entity.pdbx_description
1 polymer ?
#
loop_
_entity_poly.entity_id
_entity_poly.type
_entity_poly.pdbx_seq_one_letter_code
_entity_poly.pdbx_strand_id
1 'polypeptide(L)'
;MRRVNLIILLMTFISFPLQGQDAKLDSLRKELHDLKIHLLKIESELNKLSREREIPEAEKIKLFPYRSLKNWRKLEIGMKQSKVKEILGEPTRITAGKYSTIWWYEWMDKRYRIGHASFDNAKKLVLWVEP
;
A
#
# COMPACT_ATOMS: atom_id res chain seq x y z
N MET A 1 59.49 -22.35 -54.38
CA MET A 1 59.04 -21.45 -53.31
C MET A 1 58.10 -20.40 -53.93
N ARG A 2 56.92 -20.73 -54.44
CA ARG A 2 55.62 -20.94 -53.76
C ARG A 2 55.27 -19.92 -52.65
N ARG A 3 54.60 -18.85 -53.10
CA ARG A 3 53.33 -18.31 -52.56
C ARG A 3 53.36 -17.88 -51.08
N VAL A 4 53.88 -16.68 -50.80
CA VAL A 4 53.68 -16.03 -49.48
C VAL A 4 53.08 -14.61 -49.59
N ASN A 5 52.64 -14.19 -50.78
CA ASN A 5 51.99 -12.88 -50.99
C ASN A 5 50.48 -13.00 -51.24
N LEU A 6 49.74 -13.66 -50.33
CA LEU A 6 48.27 -13.69 -50.40
C LEU A 6 47.57 -13.67 -49.03
N ILE A 7 48.22 -13.12 -48.00
CA ILE A 7 47.59 -12.93 -46.67
C ILE A 7 47.52 -11.45 -46.27
N ILE A 8 48.14 -10.54 -47.04
CA ILE A 8 48.13 -9.09 -46.75
C ILE A 8 46.90 -8.38 -47.38
N LEU A 9 46.09 -9.05 -48.20
CA LEU A 9 44.97 -8.42 -48.93
C LEU A 9 43.56 -8.74 -48.38
N LEU A 10 43.42 -9.17 -47.13
CA LEU A 10 42.09 -9.44 -46.54
C LEU A 10 41.96 -8.95 -45.09
N MET A 11 42.52 -7.78 -44.79
CA MET A 11 42.36 -7.07 -43.51
C MET A 11 42.04 -5.58 -43.73
N THR A 12 41.37 -5.27 -44.82
CA THR A 12 40.77 -3.95 -45.07
C THR A 12 39.37 -4.22 -45.59
N PHE A 13 38.39 -3.40 -45.18
CA PHE A 13 36.95 -3.70 -45.21
C PHE A 13 36.58 -4.70 -44.10
N ILE A 14 36.19 -4.26 -42.91
CA ILE A 14 34.91 -3.59 -42.68
C ILE A 14 35.04 -2.65 -41.47
N SER A 15 35.22 -1.35 -41.72
CA SER A 15 34.90 -0.31 -40.74
C SER A 15 33.54 0.25 -41.13
N PHE A 16 32.46 -0.43 -40.73
CA PHE A 16 31.12 0.15 -40.73
C PHE A 16 30.99 1.13 -39.55
N PRO A 17 30.16 2.18 -39.66
CA PRO A 17 30.31 3.41 -38.90
C PRO A 17 29.84 3.23 -37.45
N LEU A 18 30.75 3.47 -36.51
CA LEU A 18 30.46 3.52 -35.06
C LEU A 18 29.65 4.79 -34.67
N GLN A 19 29.62 5.80 -35.54
CA GLN A 19 29.10 7.15 -35.24
C GLN A 19 27.58 7.31 -35.15
N GLY A 20 26.80 6.38 -35.72
CA GLY A 20 25.33 6.44 -35.68
C GLY A 20 24.70 5.90 -34.40
N GLN A 21 25.45 5.10 -33.62
CA GLN A 21 24.96 4.52 -32.36
C GLN A 21 25.09 5.51 -31.20
N ASP A 22 26.16 6.30 -31.16
CA ASP A 22 26.43 7.25 -30.08
C ASP A 22 25.36 8.36 -30.00
N ALA A 23 24.93 8.92 -31.15
CA ALA A 23 23.89 9.94 -31.19
C ALA A 23 22.52 9.44 -30.68
N LYS A 24 22.17 8.18 -30.98
CA LYS A 24 20.95 7.53 -30.50
C LYS A 24 21.04 7.18 -29.00
N LEU A 25 22.23 6.83 -28.55
CA LEU A 25 22.51 6.52 -27.14
C LEU A 25 22.42 7.79 -26.28
N ASP A 26 22.90 8.91 -26.79
CA ASP A 26 22.79 10.21 -26.15
C ASP A 26 21.34 10.75 -26.13
N SER A 27 20.57 10.54 -27.20
CA SER A 27 19.14 10.90 -27.21
C SER A 27 18.36 10.06 -26.19
N LEU A 28 18.61 8.75 -26.11
CA LEU A 28 17.99 7.86 -25.12
C LEU A 28 18.37 8.26 -23.68
N ARG A 29 19.63 8.63 -23.43
CA ARG A 29 20.07 9.10 -22.10
C ARG A 29 19.32 10.36 -21.70
N LYS A 30 19.11 11.28 -22.64
CA LYS A 30 18.36 12.51 -22.41
C LYS A 30 16.89 12.22 -22.10
N GLU A 31 16.26 11.34 -22.87
CA GLU A 31 14.88 10.91 -22.61
C GLU A 31 14.75 10.22 -21.24
N LEU A 32 15.67 9.34 -20.87
CA LEU A 32 15.68 8.71 -19.54
C LEU A 32 15.83 9.73 -18.42
N HIS A 33 16.66 10.76 -18.63
CA HIS A 33 16.85 11.83 -17.66
C HIS A 33 15.57 12.65 -17.49
N ASP A 34 14.97 13.10 -18.60
CA ASP A 34 13.73 13.86 -18.59
C ASP A 34 12.58 13.05 -17.97
N LEU A 35 12.46 11.76 -18.33
CA LEU A 35 11.46 10.87 -17.77
C LEU A 35 11.63 10.71 -16.25
N LYS A 36 12.88 10.60 -15.77
CA LYS A 36 13.17 10.52 -14.33
C LYS A 36 12.79 11.80 -13.60
N ILE A 37 13.06 12.97 -14.18
CA ILE A 37 12.63 14.25 -13.61
C ILE A 37 11.10 14.33 -13.53
N HIS A 38 10.42 13.94 -14.61
CA HIS A 38 8.96 13.94 -14.66
C HIS A 38 8.35 12.99 -13.61
N LEU A 39 8.91 11.80 -13.44
CA LEU A 39 8.48 10.87 -12.39
C LEU A 39 8.65 11.47 -11.00
N LEU A 40 9.82 12.02 -10.69
CA LEU A 40 10.07 12.65 -9.39
C LEU A 40 9.11 13.82 -9.12
N LYS A 41 8.78 14.60 -10.16
CA LYS A 41 7.82 15.69 -10.05
C LYS A 41 6.42 15.15 -9.73
N ILE A 42 5.95 14.16 -10.49
CA ILE A 42 4.63 13.54 -10.27
C ILE A 42 4.55 12.92 -8.87
N GLU A 43 5.58 12.20 -8.43
CA GLU A 43 5.64 11.63 -7.08
C GLU A 43 5.60 12.70 -6.00
N SER A 44 6.28 13.84 -6.22
CA SER A 44 6.26 14.97 -5.29
C SER A 44 4.88 15.63 -5.19
N GLU A 45 4.20 15.80 -6.33
CA GLU A 45 2.86 16.38 -6.40
C GLU A 45 1.82 15.45 -5.77
N LEU A 46 1.90 14.14 -6.04
CA LEU A 46 1.07 13.13 -5.38
C LEU A 46 1.27 13.13 -3.86
N ASN A 47 2.52 13.20 -3.38
CA ASN A 47 2.80 13.28 -1.95
C ASN A 47 2.30 14.58 -1.31
N LYS A 48 2.30 15.70 -2.03
CA LYS A 48 1.76 16.97 -1.53
C LYS A 48 0.23 16.91 -1.43
N LEU A 49 -0.45 16.44 -2.47
CA LEU A 49 -1.89 16.27 -2.50
C LEU A 49 -2.39 15.23 -1.49
N SER A 50 -1.60 14.18 -1.24
CA SER A 50 -1.89 13.19 -0.19
C SER A 50 -1.86 13.84 1.19
N ARG A 51 -0.86 14.68 1.48
CA ARG A 51 -0.72 15.38 2.76
C ARG A 51 -1.79 16.46 2.97
N GLU A 52 -2.16 17.19 1.92
CA GLU A 52 -3.26 18.18 1.98
C GLU A 52 -4.64 17.53 2.19
N ARG A 53 -4.80 16.24 1.81
CA ARG A 53 -6.04 15.46 2.01
C ARG A 53 -6.02 14.54 3.22
N GLU A 54 -4.96 14.54 4.03
CA GLU A 54 -4.95 13.78 5.27
C GLU A 54 -5.95 14.39 6.25
N ILE A 55 -7.14 13.80 6.32
CA ILE A 55 -8.11 14.07 7.38
C ILE A 55 -7.35 13.95 8.72
N PRO A 56 -7.41 14.97 9.59
CA PRO A 56 -6.75 14.93 10.89
C PRO A 56 -7.10 13.63 11.63
N GLU A 57 -6.13 13.03 12.31
CA GLU A 57 -6.32 11.75 13.01
C GLU A 57 -7.50 11.79 14.00
N ALA A 58 -7.72 12.93 14.65
CA ALA A 58 -8.85 13.17 15.53
C ALA A 58 -10.22 13.05 14.83
N GLU A 59 -10.29 13.44 13.56
CA GLU A 59 -11.51 13.38 12.75
C GLU A 59 -11.70 11.98 12.13
N LYS A 60 -10.61 11.28 11.81
CA LYS A 60 -10.64 9.84 11.46
C LYS A 60 -11.16 8.99 12.62
N ILE A 61 -10.77 9.29 13.87
CA ILE A 61 -11.27 8.58 15.06
C ILE A 61 -12.77 8.81 15.26
N LYS A 62 -13.29 10.00 14.94
CA LYS A 62 -14.74 10.26 14.98
C LYS A 62 -15.51 9.42 13.95
N LEU A 63 -14.96 9.29 12.74
CA LEU A 63 -15.58 8.51 11.66
C LEU A 63 -15.45 7.01 11.87
N PHE A 64 -14.33 6.56 12.45
CA PHE A 64 -14.02 5.14 12.65
C PHE A 64 -13.48 4.90 14.07
N PRO A 65 -14.34 4.92 15.10
CA PRO A 65 -13.91 4.83 16.50
C PRO A 65 -13.16 3.51 16.81
N TYR A 66 -13.52 2.42 16.14
CA TYR A 66 -12.86 1.13 16.25
C TYR A 66 -11.41 1.09 15.76
N ARG A 67 -10.89 2.13 15.08
CA ARG A 67 -9.47 2.16 14.70
C ARG A 67 -8.56 2.59 15.85
N SER A 68 -9.13 3.10 16.94
CA SER A 68 -8.37 3.53 18.12
C SER A 68 -8.26 2.43 19.18
N LEU A 69 -7.03 1.94 19.45
CA LEU A 69 -6.76 0.98 20.55
C LEU A 69 -7.26 1.49 21.91
N LYS A 70 -7.24 2.81 22.13
CA LYS A 70 -7.77 3.42 23.36
C LYS A 70 -9.26 3.15 23.53
N ASN A 71 -10.04 3.04 22.44
CA ASN A 71 -11.45 2.72 22.51
C ASN A 71 -11.68 1.23 22.80
N TRP A 72 -10.89 0.33 22.23
CA TRP A 72 -10.94 -1.09 22.57
C TRP A 72 -10.68 -1.36 24.05
N ARG A 73 -9.73 -0.63 24.64
CA ARG A 73 -9.40 -0.75 26.07
C ARG A 73 -10.45 -0.17 27.02
N LYS A 74 -11.49 0.49 26.51
CA LYS A 74 -12.65 0.91 27.30
C LYS A 74 -13.72 -0.19 27.41
N LEU A 75 -13.58 -1.28 26.66
CA LEU A 75 -14.53 -2.38 26.70
C LEU A 75 -14.38 -3.14 28.02
N GLU A 76 -15.51 -3.58 28.55
CA GLU A 76 -15.58 -4.38 29.77
C GLU A 76 -16.52 -5.57 29.54
N ILE A 77 -16.19 -6.70 30.17
CA ILE A 77 -17.04 -7.89 30.13
C ILE A 77 -18.42 -7.54 30.70
N GLY A 78 -19.48 -8.04 30.06
CA GLY A 78 -20.86 -7.78 30.44
C GLY A 78 -21.50 -6.56 29.79
N MET A 79 -20.73 -5.74 29.05
CA MET A 79 -21.25 -4.60 28.29
C MET A 79 -22.33 -5.04 27.30
N LYS A 80 -23.43 -4.28 27.23
CA LYS A 80 -24.47 -4.50 26.22
C LYS A 80 -23.97 -4.08 24.84
N GLN A 81 -24.47 -4.72 23.79
CA GLN A 81 -24.21 -4.34 22.39
C GLN A 81 -24.34 -2.83 22.11
N SER A 82 -25.35 -2.16 22.67
CA SER A 82 -25.53 -0.71 22.51
C SER A 82 -24.34 0.11 23.04
N LYS A 83 -23.76 -0.29 24.18
CA LYS A 83 -22.60 0.40 24.75
C LYS A 83 -21.34 0.14 23.94
N VAL A 84 -21.19 -1.07 23.41
CA VAL A 84 -20.07 -1.39 22.50
C VAL A 84 -20.18 -0.57 21.21
N LYS A 85 -21.38 -0.40 20.65
CA LYS A 85 -21.61 0.49 19.49
C LYS A 85 -21.28 1.95 19.78
N GLU A 86 -21.58 2.43 20.98
CA GLU A 86 -21.23 3.80 21.38
C GLU A 86 -19.69 4.01 21.41
N ILE A 87 -18.93 2.98 21.78
CA ILE A 87 -17.47 3.05 21.93
C ILE A 87 -16.74 2.83 20.60
N LEU A 88 -17.13 1.79 19.85
CA LEU A 88 -16.44 1.34 18.64
C LEU A 88 -17.13 1.77 17.34
N GLY A 89 -18.39 2.19 17.41
CA GLY A 89 -19.25 2.38 16.25
C GLY A 89 -19.89 1.08 15.77
N GLU A 90 -20.52 1.15 14.61
CA GLU A 90 -21.14 0.01 13.95
C GLU A 90 -20.09 -0.99 13.46
N PRO A 91 -20.30 -2.30 13.65
CA PRO A 91 -19.39 -3.32 13.14
C PRO A 91 -19.44 -3.38 11.62
N THR A 92 -18.33 -3.73 10.99
CA THR A 92 -18.26 -3.90 9.53
C THR A 92 -18.93 -5.20 9.09
N ARG A 93 -18.91 -6.23 9.94
CA ARG A 93 -19.52 -7.52 9.66
C ARG A 93 -19.98 -8.20 10.95
N ILE A 94 -21.11 -8.90 10.88
CA ILE A 94 -21.66 -9.65 12.00
C ILE A 94 -21.76 -11.12 11.61
N THR A 95 -21.26 -12.01 12.47
CA THR A 95 -21.37 -13.46 12.34
C THR A 95 -22.17 -14.00 13.53
N ALA A 96 -23.40 -14.43 13.29
CA ALA A 96 -24.22 -15.06 14.32
C ALA A 96 -24.00 -16.57 14.32
N GLY A 97 -23.67 -17.12 15.49
CA GLY A 97 -23.60 -18.55 15.77
C GLY A 97 -24.69 -18.98 16.76
N LYS A 98 -24.77 -20.28 17.03
CA LYS A 98 -25.77 -20.88 17.93
C LYS A 98 -25.63 -20.40 19.39
N TYR A 99 -24.41 -20.08 19.82
CA TYR A 99 -24.10 -19.75 21.22
C TYR A 99 -23.45 -18.38 21.40
N SER A 100 -23.07 -17.73 20.31
CA SER A 100 -22.41 -16.43 20.34
C SER A 100 -22.65 -15.65 19.06
N THR A 101 -22.53 -14.33 19.16
CA THR A 101 -22.49 -13.43 18.00
C THR A 101 -21.15 -12.73 17.98
N ILE A 102 -20.44 -12.80 16.86
CA ILE A 102 -19.15 -12.13 16.67
C ILE A 102 -19.36 -10.90 15.80
N TRP A 103 -18.89 -9.77 16.26
CA TRP A 103 -18.84 -8.52 15.53
C TRP A 103 -17.41 -8.26 15.09
N TRP A 104 -17.21 -8.09 13.80
CA TRP A 104 -15.93 -7.82 13.18
C TRP A 104 -15.81 -6.34 12.87
N TYR A 105 -14.60 -5.82 13.09
CA TYR A 105 -14.21 -4.45 12.82
C TYR A 105 -12.97 -4.49 11.94
N GLU A 106 -13.21 -4.45 10.64
CA GLU A 106 -12.19 -4.63 9.61
C GLU A 106 -11.90 -3.27 8.95
N TRP A 107 -10.64 -3.00 8.62
CA TRP A 107 -10.32 -1.90 7.71
C TRP A 107 -9.06 -2.17 6.93
N MET A 108 -9.05 -1.62 5.72
CA MET A 108 -7.90 -1.63 4.84
C MET A 108 -7.10 -0.35 5.08
N ASP A 109 -5.89 -0.50 5.62
CA ASP A 109 -4.82 0.50 5.50
C ASP A 109 -3.59 -0.11 4.79
N LYS A 110 -2.37 0.38 5.05
CA LYS A 110 -1.12 -0.24 4.56
C LYS A 110 -0.88 -1.65 5.13
N ARG A 111 -1.59 -2.02 6.20
CA ARG A 111 -1.65 -3.33 6.84
C ARG A 111 -3.12 -3.70 6.99
N TYR A 112 -3.48 -4.94 6.64
CA TYR A 112 -4.81 -5.47 6.93
C TYR A 112 -4.94 -5.63 8.45
N ARG A 113 -5.88 -4.93 9.08
CA ARG A 113 -6.13 -5.01 10.51
C ARG A 113 -7.56 -5.43 10.80
N ILE A 114 -7.69 -6.29 11.81
CA ILE A 114 -8.96 -6.91 12.18
C ILE A 114 -9.07 -7.04 13.69
N GLY A 115 -10.06 -6.37 14.25
CA GLY A 115 -10.48 -6.56 15.63
C GLY A 115 -11.85 -7.22 15.66
N HIS A 116 -12.18 -7.92 16.74
CA HIS A 116 -13.52 -8.46 16.90
C HIS A 116 -13.98 -8.46 18.35
N ALA A 117 -15.30 -8.34 18.53
CA ALA A 117 -16.00 -8.42 19.80
C ALA A 117 -16.98 -9.58 19.76
N SER A 118 -16.94 -10.45 20.77
CA SER A 118 -17.81 -11.62 20.89
C SER A 118 -18.86 -11.39 21.98
N PHE A 119 -20.10 -11.73 21.66
CA PHE A 119 -21.25 -11.60 22.54
C PHE A 119 -21.87 -12.96 22.82
N ASP A 120 -22.34 -13.16 24.04
CA ASP A 120 -23.15 -14.33 24.40
C ASP A 120 -24.59 -14.22 23.87
N ASN A 121 -25.40 -15.25 24.15
CA ASN A 121 -26.82 -15.28 23.81
C ASN A 121 -27.66 -14.21 24.54
N ALA A 122 -27.17 -13.68 25.67
CA ALA A 122 -27.77 -12.56 26.38
C ALA A 122 -27.35 -11.19 25.79
N LYS A 123 -26.63 -11.19 24.66
CA LYS A 123 -26.12 -9.99 23.97
C LYS A 123 -25.17 -9.17 24.84
N LYS A 124 -24.44 -9.84 25.73
CA LYS A 124 -23.40 -9.25 26.57
C LYS A 124 -22.02 -9.58 26.02
N LEU A 125 -21.14 -8.60 26.05
CA LEU A 125 -19.75 -8.76 25.63
C LEU A 125 -19.04 -9.76 26.54
N VAL A 126 -18.44 -10.79 25.96
CA VAL A 126 -17.69 -11.82 26.72
C VAL A 126 -16.21 -11.80 26.44
N LEU A 127 -15.80 -11.37 25.25
CA LEU A 127 -14.40 -11.35 24.81
C LEU A 127 -14.23 -10.33 23.67
N TRP A 128 -13.04 -9.78 23.53
CA TRP A 128 -12.63 -9.08 22.31
C TRP A 128 -11.15 -9.32 21.99
N VAL A 129 -10.79 -9.11 20.73
CA VAL A 129 -9.41 -9.09 20.23
C VAL A 129 -9.17 -7.74 19.57
N GLU A 130 -8.12 -7.05 20.01
CA GLU A 130 -7.71 -5.76 19.44
C GLU A 130 -7.00 -5.95 18.08
N PRO A 131 -7.17 -5.00 17.14
CA PRO A 131 -6.55 -5.03 15.80
C PRO A 131 -5.06 -4.64 15.73
#